data_AF-A0A812YSR0-F1
#
_entry.id   AF-A0A812YSR0-F1
#
_cell.length_a   1.000
_cell.length_b   1.000
_cell.length_c   1.000
_cell.angle_alpha   90.00
_cell.angle_beta   90.00
_cell.angle_gamma   90.00
#
_symmetry.space_group_name_H-M   'P 1'
#
loop_
_entity.id
_entity.type
_entity.pdbx_description
1 polymer ?
#
loop_
_entity_poly.entity_id
_entity_poly.type
_entity_poly.pdbx_seq_one_letter_code
_entity_poly.pdbx_strand_id
1 'polypeptide(L)'
;MLWVLLATCVLPSGGDGPLVTSTSSTAPPAVNGTCNFARGYRYISIGAAGGISSSSCSASWDLHEVEAFTSNGRRVTMSASSSSGWDSGYPPSKAVDGDTSTFWAGDHDVGMSCSCWDDSKKDGQILTLDLGSNQQVTQLNLYQGGSGNDWAVKRVRLHCHDALPFSSSSDEPLEIDVSAGVTFILCSGQGCTTALSPAYYDTCKGVGAKLAGGLAAVLAMLVLL
;
A
#
# COMPACT_ATOMS: atom_id res chain seq x y z
N MET A 1 5.15 -40.50 50.62
CA MET A 1 5.23 -39.68 49.39
C MET A 1 4.22 -38.55 49.54
N LEU A 2 4.74 -37.34 49.70
CA LEU A 2 4.01 -36.16 50.13
C LEU A 2 3.26 -35.55 48.93
N TRP A 3 1.93 -35.49 49.02
CA TRP A 3 1.06 -34.85 48.03
C TRP A 3 1.02 -33.35 48.28
N VAL A 4 1.43 -32.56 47.30
CA VAL A 4 1.28 -31.10 47.30
C VAL A 4 -0.08 -30.77 46.69
N LEU A 5 -1.00 -30.32 47.54
CA LEU A 5 -2.22 -29.59 47.17
C LEU A 5 -1.85 -28.11 47.00
N LEU A 6 -2.20 -27.48 45.88
CA LEU A 6 -2.36 -26.03 45.80
C LEU A 6 -3.33 -25.60 44.68
N ALA A 7 -4.51 -25.18 45.15
CA ALA A 7 -5.37 -24.09 44.70
C ALA A 7 -5.83 -24.03 43.21
N THR A 8 -7.04 -24.52 42.98
CA THR A 8 -7.92 -24.11 41.88
C THR A 8 -8.45 -22.70 42.13
N CYS A 9 -8.10 -21.74 41.26
CA CYS A 9 -8.82 -20.48 41.15
C CYS A 9 -10.02 -20.71 40.23
N VAL A 10 -11.22 -20.74 40.81
CA VAL A 10 -12.49 -20.70 40.09
C VAL A 10 -12.94 -19.24 40.04
N LEU A 11 -13.07 -18.69 38.83
CA LEU A 11 -13.88 -17.50 38.57
C LEU A 11 -15.10 -17.92 37.73
N PRO A 12 -16.29 -17.32 37.97
CA PRO A 12 -17.56 -17.86 37.50
C PRO A 12 -17.92 -17.42 36.08
N SER A 13 -18.49 -18.39 35.35
CA SER A 13 -19.50 -18.30 34.28
C SER A 13 -19.71 -16.96 33.58
N GLY A 14 -19.44 -16.95 32.27
CA GLY A 14 -19.88 -15.91 31.35
C GLY A 14 -19.83 -16.36 29.89
N GLY A 15 -20.80 -17.18 29.48
CA GLY A 15 -21.25 -17.33 28.09
C GLY A 15 -20.31 -18.05 27.12
N ASP A 16 -20.55 -19.35 26.93
CA ASP A 16 -20.20 -20.05 25.70
C ASP A 16 -21.05 -19.49 24.55
N GLY A 17 -20.62 -18.35 24.00
CA GLY A 17 -21.00 -17.98 22.64
C GLY A 17 -20.33 -18.97 21.67
N PRO A 18 -21.02 -19.45 20.63
CA PRO A 18 -20.38 -20.31 19.65
C PRO A 18 -19.13 -19.60 19.10
N LEU A 19 -18.04 -20.36 18.92
CA LEU A 19 -16.88 -19.89 18.17
C LEU A 19 -17.38 -19.32 16.84
N VAL A 20 -17.36 -17.99 16.72
CA VAL A 20 -17.60 -17.34 15.44
C VAL A 20 -16.30 -17.54 14.66
N THR A 21 -16.22 -18.67 13.97
CA THR A 21 -15.24 -18.88 12.90
C THR A 21 -15.65 -17.96 11.76
N SER A 22 -15.28 -16.68 11.86
CA SER A 22 -15.41 -15.72 10.75
C SER A 22 -14.37 -16.05 9.69
N THR A 23 -14.49 -17.20 9.05
CA THR A 23 -13.92 -17.41 7.71
C THR A 23 -14.85 -16.72 6.72
N SER A 24 -14.80 -15.39 6.67
CA SER A 24 -15.29 -14.63 5.53
C SER A 24 -14.23 -14.74 4.42
N SER A 25 -14.19 -15.88 3.74
CA SER A 25 -13.45 -16.04 2.49
C SER A 25 -14.37 -15.77 1.30
N THR A 26 -15.13 -14.68 1.33
CA THR A 26 -15.63 -14.11 0.09
C THR A 26 -14.44 -13.43 -0.56
N ALA A 27 -14.01 -13.93 -1.73
CA ALA A 27 -13.02 -13.24 -2.53
C ALA A 27 -13.44 -11.76 -2.65
N PRO A 28 -12.51 -10.81 -2.44
CA PRO A 28 -12.79 -9.40 -2.60
C PRO A 28 -13.49 -9.16 -3.95
N PRO A 29 -14.50 -8.27 -4.03
CA PRO A 29 -15.16 -7.99 -5.29
C PRO A 29 -14.14 -7.52 -6.33
N ALA A 30 -14.36 -7.90 -7.59
CA ALA A 30 -13.52 -7.47 -8.69
C ALA A 30 -13.55 -5.93 -8.78
N VAL A 31 -12.35 -5.33 -8.86
CA VAL A 31 -12.19 -3.89 -9.01
C VAL A 31 -12.18 -3.57 -10.52
N ASN A 32 -13.02 -2.61 -10.93
CA ASN A 32 -13.14 -2.19 -12.32
C ASN A 32 -12.07 -1.11 -12.64
N GLY A 33 -11.20 -1.41 -13.62
CA GLY A 33 -10.20 -0.51 -14.22
C GLY A 33 -9.68 -1.13 -15.52
N THR A 34 -9.01 -0.35 -16.40
CA THR A 34 -8.56 -0.92 -17.70
C THR A 34 -7.28 -1.74 -17.57
N CYS A 35 -6.38 -1.39 -16.64
CA CYS A 35 -5.20 -2.16 -16.34
C CYS A 35 -5.57 -3.51 -15.71
N ASN A 36 -5.19 -4.59 -16.40
CA ASN A 36 -5.35 -5.95 -15.95
C ASN A 36 -4.13 -6.74 -16.44
N PHE A 37 -3.13 -6.90 -15.58
CA PHE A 37 -1.85 -7.47 -15.97
C PHE A 37 -1.90 -8.95 -16.42
N ALA A 38 -3.05 -9.63 -16.27
CA ALA A 38 -3.31 -10.95 -16.85
C ALA A 38 -3.51 -10.92 -18.37
N ARG A 39 -3.71 -9.75 -18.98
CA ARG A 39 -3.83 -9.59 -20.44
C ARG A 39 -2.49 -9.62 -21.18
N GLY A 40 -1.38 -9.44 -20.45
CA GLY A 40 -0.04 -9.42 -21.02
C GLY A 40 0.43 -8.02 -21.37
N TYR A 41 1.44 -7.52 -20.68
CA TYR A 41 2.04 -6.20 -20.90
C TYR A 41 3.55 -6.24 -20.76
N ARG A 42 4.25 -5.25 -21.31
CA ARG A 42 5.69 -5.07 -21.11
C ARG A 42 6.01 -4.42 -19.77
N TYR A 43 5.18 -3.47 -19.36
CA TYR A 43 5.40 -2.61 -18.21
C TYR A 43 4.15 -2.51 -17.34
N ILE A 44 4.40 -2.33 -16.05
CA ILE A 44 3.37 -2.00 -15.06
C ILE A 44 3.88 -0.81 -14.27
N SER A 45 3.18 0.32 -14.30
CA SER A 45 3.51 1.47 -13.45
C SER A 45 2.55 1.54 -12.26
N ILE A 46 3.11 1.77 -11.07
CA ILE A 46 2.41 1.82 -9.79
C ILE A 46 2.58 3.23 -9.25
N GLY A 47 1.52 4.03 -9.35
CA GLY A 47 1.49 5.40 -8.89
C GLY A 47 0.81 5.52 -7.53
N ALA A 48 1.32 6.39 -6.67
CA ALA A 48 0.69 6.71 -5.40
C ALA A 48 -0.66 7.42 -5.62
N ALA A 49 -1.71 7.00 -4.90
CA ALA A 49 -3.06 7.56 -5.04
C ALA A 49 -3.73 7.95 -3.71
N GLY A 50 -2.92 8.16 -2.68
CA GLY A 50 -3.38 8.70 -1.40
C GLY A 50 -2.24 9.25 -0.56
N GLY A 51 -2.58 10.16 0.34
CA GLY A 51 -1.62 10.75 1.28
C GLY A 51 -1.07 9.74 2.29
N ILE A 52 -0.01 10.17 2.96
CA ILE A 52 0.84 9.41 3.87
C ILE A 52 0.70 9.99 5.29
N SER A 53 0.71 9.14 6.32
CA SER A 53 0.46 9.55 7.72
C SER A 53 1.59 10.37 8.35
N SER A 54 2.80 10.29 7.80
CA SER A 54 3.94 11.16 8.17
C SER A 54 3.51 12.63 8.24
N SER A 55 4.04 13.37 9.20
CA SER A 55 3.68 14.79 9.43
C SER A 55 4.41 15.78 8.50
N SER A 56 5.37 15.32 7.70
CA SER A 56 6.19 16.18 6.84
C SER A 56 5.67 16.20 5.42
N CYS A 57 5.47 17.39 4.84
CA CYS A 57 5.16 17.49 3.41
C CYS A 57 6.27 16.94 2.51
N SER A 58 7.49 16.84 3.03
CA SER A 58 8.59 16.15 2.36
C SER A 58 8.55 14.63 2.53
N ALA A 59 7.38 14.04 2.77
CA ALA A 59 7.23 12.60 2.88
C ALA A 59 7.40 11.93 1.50
N SER A 60 8.23 10.90 1.44
CA SER A 60 8.28 9.94 0.34
C SER A 60 7.27 8.82 0.60
N TRP A 61 6.80 8.19 -0.48
CA TRP A 61 6.26 6.84 -0.42
C TRP A 61 7.44 5.87 -0.39
N ASP A 62 7.50 5.07 0.66
CA ASP A 62 8.50 4.02 0.82
C ASP A 62 7.90 2.67 0.44
N LEU A 63 8.35 2.13 -0.68
CA LEU A 63 7.92 0.83 -1.18
C LEU A 63 9.05 -0.17 -1.04
N HIS A 64 8.83 -1.19 -0.22
CA HIS A 64 9.86 -2.14 0.17
C HIS A 64 10.14 -3.17 -0.91
N GLU A 65 9.10 -3.74 -1.51
CA GLU A 65 9.27 -4.77 -2.51
C GLU A 65 8.02 -4.89 -3.37
N VAL A 66 8.23 -5.26 -4.63
CA VAL A 66 7.20 -5.71 -5.54
C VAL A 66 7.63 -7.05 -6.12
N GLU A 67 6.74 -8.02 -6.03
CA GLU A 67 6.92 -9.31 -6.68
C GLU A 67 5.83 -9.51 -7.73
N ALA A 68 6.19 -10.11 -8.87
CA ALA A 68 5.25 -10.47 -9.92
C ALA A 68 5.32 -11.97 -10.21
N PHE A 69 4.17 -12.63 -10.37
CA PHE A 69 4.09 -14.07 -10.66
C PHE A 69 3.18 -14.34 -11.86
N THR A 70 3.60 -15.30 -12.69
CA THR A 70 2.76 -15.85 -13.77
C THR A 70 1.74 -16.86 -13.23
N SER A 71 0.79 -17.28 -14.08
CA SER A 71 -0.32 -18.18 -13.70
C SER A 71 0.10 -19.53 -13.13
N ASN A 72 1.31 -20.01 -13.45
CA ASN A 72 1.89 -21.23 -12.91
C ASN A 72 2.73 -21.01 -11.62
N GLY A 73 2.68 -19.82 -11.02
CA GLY A 73 3.39 -19.48 -9.79
C GLY A 73 4.87 -19.14 -9.97
N ARG A 74 5.37 -19.02 -11.20
CA ARG A 74 6.77 -18.61 -11.44
C ARG A 74 6.93 -17.10 -11.19
N ARG A 75 7.88 -16.74 -10.32
CA ARG A 75 8.30 -15.34 -10.11
C ARG A 75 8.95 -14.79 -11.37
N VAL A 76 8.57 -13.57 -11.75
CA VAL A 76 9.13 -12.83 -12.88
C VAL A 76 10.33 -12.02 -12.40
N THR A 77 11.45 -12.12 -13.13
CA THR A 77 12.58 -11.20 -12.97
C THR A 77 12.26 -9.91 -13.69
N MET A 78 12.37 -8.79 -12.99
CA MET A 78 12.02 -7.47 -13.50
C MET A 78 13.05 -6.43 -13.07
N SER A 79 13.07 -5.30 -13.77
CA SER A 79 13.78 -4.11 -13.33
C SER A 79 12.78 -2.99 -13.03
N ALA A 80 13.24 -1.95 -12.34
CA ALA A 80 12.38 -0.84 -11.94
C ALA A 80 13.05 0.50 -12.25
N SER A 81 12.21 1.49 -12.56
CA SER A 81 12.58 2.88 -12.81
C SER A 81 11.52 3.82 -12.23
N SER A 82 11.82 5.10 -12.06
CA SER A 82 10.84 6.09 -11.61
C SER A 82 11.01 7.38 -12.41
N SER A 83 9.95 7.82 -13.09
CA SER A 83 9.97 9.08 -13.86
C SER A 83 9.70 10.31 -12.99
N SER A 84 9.16 10.10 -11.79
CA SER A 84 8.84 11.17 -10.83
C SER A 84 10.02 11.63 -9.99
N GLY A 85 11.21 11.05 -10.15
CA GLY A 85 12.33 11.25 -9.22
C GLY A 85 12.27 10.31 -8.01
N TRP A 86 13.40 10.21 -7.30
CA TRP A 86 13.60 9.30 -6.17
C TRP A 86 14.80 9.74 -5.31
N ASP A 87 14.88 9.27 -4.07
CA ASP A 87 16.06 9.47 -3.22
C ASP A 87 17.23 8.59 -3.70
N SER A 88 18.40 9.19 -3.92
CA SER A 88 19.59 8.49 -4.43
C SER A 88 20.08 7.32 -3.55
N GLY A 89 19.80 7.32 -2.24
CA GLY A 89 20.08 6.23 -1.30
C GLY A 89 19.04 5.11 -1.34
N TYR A 90 17.89 5.35 -1.95
CA TYR A 90 16.74 4.44 -2.04
C TYR A 90 16.23 4.32 -3.49
N PRO A 91 17.07 3.83 -4.43
CA PRO A 91 16.74 3.80 -5.84
C PRO A 91 15.62 2.80 -6.18
N PRO A 92 14.94 2.95 -7.33
CA PRO A 92 13.89 2.04 -7.80
C PRO A 92 14.25 0.55 -7.75
N SER A 93 15.53 0.20 -7.98
CA SER A 93 16.01 -1.18 -7.95
C SER A 93 15.78 -1.88 -6.61
N LYS A 94 15.71 -1.14 -5.50
CA LYS A 94 15.46 -1.70 -4.16
C LYS A 94 14.04 -2.22 -3.98
N ALA A 95 13.08 -1.75 -4.77
CA ALA A 95 11.71 -2.26 -4.71
C ALA A 95 11.53 -3.59 -5.49
N VAL A 96 12.59 -4.14 -6.10
CA VAL A 96 12.50 -5.37 -6.91
C VAL A 96 13.71 -6.28 -6.71
N ASP A 97 14.46 -6.10 -5.61
CA ASP A 97 15.73 -6.81 -5.37
C ASP A 97 15.56 -8.13 -4.61
N GLY A 98 14.34 -8.43 -4.16
CA GLY A 98 14.04 -9.63 -3.37
C GLY A 98 14.26 -9.46 -1.87
N ASP A 99 14.58 -8.27 -1.39
CA ASP A 99 14.83 -7.96 0.02
C ASP A 99 13.80 -6.96 0.56
N THR A 100 12.82 -7.48 1.30
CA THR A 100 11.77 -6.68 1.95
C THR A 100 12.26 -5.76 3.07
N SER A 101 13.55 -5.82 3.43
CA SER A 101 14.18 -4.91 4.40
C SER A 101 14.75 -3.64 3.76
N THR A 102 14.90 -3.61 2.43
CA THR A 102 15.24 -2.39 1.69
C THR A 102 13.99 -1.77 1.07
N PHE A 103 14.11 -0.58 0.47
CA PHE A 103 12.98 0.11 -0.14
C PHE A 103 13.44 1.11 -1.21
N TRP A 104 12.54 1.38 -2.15
CA TRP A 104 12.53 2.58 -2.98
C TRP A 104 11.82 3.72 -2.23
N ALA A 105 12.38 4.93 -2.29
CA ALA A 105 11.73 6.14 -1.82
C ALA A 105 11.49 7.09 -2.99
N GLY A 106 10.23 7.51 -3.17
CA GLY A 106 9.86 8.47 -4.20
C GLY A 106 10.35 9.90 -3.92
N ASP A 107 9.96 10.84 -4.78
CA ASP A 107 10.38 12.24 -4.68
C ASP A 107 9.79 12.97 -3.46
N HIS A 108 10.67 13.55 -2.65
CA HIS A 108 10.31 14.30 -1.44
C HIS A 108 9.61 15.64 -1.73
N ASP A 109 9.58 16.14 -2.96
CA ASP A 109 8.99 17.45 -3.27
C ASP A 109 7.49 17.40 -3.63
N VAL A 110 6.89 16.20 -3.68
CA VAL A 110 5.49 16.02 -4.13
C VAL A 110 4.46 16.53 -3.12
N GLY A 111 4.75 16.50 -1.81
CA GLY A 111 3.77 16.87 -0.79
C GLY A 111 2.86 15.72 -0.39
N MET A 112 3.41 14.54 -0.05
CA MET A 112 2.61 13.33 0.18
C MET A 112 1.92 13.26 1.54
N SER A 113 2.36 14.04 2.53
CA SER A 113 1.72 14.00 3.85
C SER A 113 0.26 14.38 3.77
N CYS A 114 -0.57 13.74 4.59
CA CYS A 114 -2.01 14.02 4.68
C CYS A 114 -2.37 15.50 4.92
N SER A 115 -1.47 16.33 5.46
CA SER A 115 -1.72 17.77 5.68
C SER A 115 -1.55 18.63 4.41
N CYS A 116 -0.91 18.10 3.37
CA CYS A 116 -0.66 18.77 2.10
C CYS A 116 -0.99 17.91 0.88
N TRP A 117 -1.51 16.70 1.08
CA TRP A 117 -2.03 15.86 0.02
C TRP A 117 -3.35 16.41 -0.54
N ASP A 118 -3.51 16.32 -1.86
CA ASP A 118 -4.77 16.43 -2.56
C ASP A 118 -4.75 15.53 -3.80
N ASP A 119 -5.91 15.28 -4.41
CA ASP A 119 -6.03 14.34 -5.53
C ASP A 119 -5.31 14.77 -6.81
N SER A 120 -4.87 16.03 -6.95
CA SER A 120 -4.05 16.45 -8.10
C SER A 120 -2.63 15.87 -8.05
N LYS A 121 -2.21 15.34 -6.91
CA LYS A 121 -0.90 14.72 -6.68
C LYS A 121 -0.86 13.21 -6.96
N LYS A 122 -1.98 12.61 -7.40
CA LYS A 122 -2.01 11.21 -7.83
C LYS A 122 -0.95 10.97 -8.90
N ASP A 123 -0.25 9.85 -8.78
CA ASP A 123 0.88 9.45 -9.63
C ASP A 123 2.08 10.40 -9.56
N GLY A 124 2.08 11.37 -8.63
CA GLY A 124 3.20 12.27 -8.37
C GLY A 124 4.45 11.55 -7.88
N GLN A 125 4.28 10.36 -7.28
CA GLN A 125 5.34 9.38 -7.12
C GLN A 125 4.93 8.08 -7.79
N ILE A 126 5.75 7.61 -8.74
CA ILE A 126 5.42 6.45 -9.58
C ILE A 126 6.64 5.55 -9.80
N LEU A 127 6.46 4.26 -9.55
CA LEU A 127 7.42 3.21 -9.88
C LEU A 127 6.98 2.49 -11.15
N THR A 128 7.86 2.36 -12.14
CA THR A 128 7.60 1.59 -13.36
C THR A 128 8.43 0.31 -13.37
N LEU A 129 7.72 -0.81 -13.42
CA LEU A 129 8.28 -2.15 -13.54
C LEU A 129 8.44 -2.51 -15.02
N ASP A 130 9.61 -3.01 -15.39
CA ASP A 130 9.93 -3.57 -16.70
C ASP A 130 10.03 -5.09 -16.57
N LEU A 131 9.13 -5.82 -17.26
CA LEU A 131 9.00 -7.29 -17.15
C LEU A 131 9.95 -8.10 -18.06
N GLY A 132 11.01 -7.51 -18.60
CA GLY A 132 11.87 -8.06 -19.68
C GLY A 132 11.22 -8.28 -21.08
N SER A 133 9.94 -8.62 -21.15
CA SER A 133 9.14 -8.71 -22.39
C SER A 133 7.64 -8.62 -22.10
N ASN A 134 6.76 -8.72 -23.10
CA ASN A 134 5.32 -8.82 -22.85
C ASN A 134 5.03 -10.11 -22.10
N GLN A 135 4.52 -10.00 -20.86
CA GLN A 135 4.29 -11.11 -19.95
C GLN A 135 2.87 -11.06 -19.37
N GLN A 136 2.20 -12.21 -19.34
CA GLN A 136 0.96 -12.38 -18.58
C GLN A 136 1.31 -12.66 -17.12
N VAL A 137 1.17 -11.64 -16.29
CA VAL A 137 1.29 -11.75 -14.83
C VAL A 137 -0.11 -12.01 -14.29
N THR A 138 -0.27 -12.82 -13.25
CA THR A 138 -1.57 -13.05 -12.60
C THR A 138 -1.58 -12.64 -11.13
N GLN A 139 -0.40 -12.35 -10.58
CA GLN A 139 -0.28 -11.87 -9.21
C GLN A 139 0.81 -10.81 -9.10
N LEU A 140 0.49 -9.72 -8.40
CA LEU A 140 1.47 -8.80 -7.82
C LEU A 140 1.38 -8.87 -6.29
N ASN A 141 2.54 -8.89 -5.62
CA ASN A 141 2.64 -8.65 -4.19
C ASN A 141 3.30 -7.28 -3.99
N LEU A 142 2.68 -6.39 -3.22
CA LEU A 142 3.18 -5.05 -2.93
C LEU A 142 3.47 -4.95 -1.43
N TYR A 143 4.73 -4.74 -1.05
CA TYR A 143 5.18 -4.66 0.35
C TYR A 143 5.52 -3.22 0.73
N GLN A 144 4.89 -2.69 1.78
CA GLN A 144 5.10 -1.33 2.27
C GLN A 144 5.67 -1.28 3.70
N GLY A 145 6.43 -2.29 4.13
CA GLY A 145 7.21 -2.23 5.38
C GLY A 145 6.46 -2.56 6.68
N GLY A 146 5.13 -2.63 6.69
CA GLY A 146 4.33 -3.12 7.83
C GLY A 146 3.41 -2.08 8.48
N SER A 147 2.65 -2.52 9.48
CA SER A 147 1.60 -1.73 10.15
C SER A 147 2.07 -0.46 10.89
N GLY A 148 3.38 -0.24 11.00
CA GLY A 148 3.97 0.96 11.59
C GLY A 148 4.72 1.84 10.59
N ASN A 149 4.64 1.54 9.28
CA ASN A 149 5.28 2.39 8.28
C ASN A 149 4.45 3.65 8.03
N ASP A 150 4.88 4.76 8.62
CA ASP A 150 4.28 6.08 8.42
C ASP A 150 4.54 6.67 7.03
N TRP A 151 5.26 5.95 6.16
CA TRP A 151 5.62 6.30 4.79
C TRP A 151 4.85 5.48 3.74
N ALA A 152 3.89 4.65 4.17
CA ALA A 152 3.04 3.87 3.28
C ALA A 152 1.88 4.72 2.72
N VAL A 153 1.49 4.43 1.47
CA VAL A 153 0.26 4.98 0.88
C VAL A 153 -0.92 4.03 1.11
N LYS A 154 -2.13 4.58 1.08
CA LYS A 154 -3.37 3.82 1.27
C LYS A 154 -3.99 3.30 -0.03
N ARG A 155 -3.65 3.93 -1.15
CA ARG A 155 -4.13 3.58 -2.49
C ARG A 155 -3.02 3.72 -3.49
N VAL A 156 -3.08 2.87 -4.51
CA VAL A 156 -2.23 2.99 -5.70
C VAL A 156 -3.09 2.98 -6.95
N ARG A 157 -2.55 3.54 -8.03
CA ARG A 157 -3.04 3.41 -9.39
C ARG A 157 -2.10 2.49 -10.15
N LEU A 158 -2.67 1.43 -10.73
CA LEU A 158 -1.94 0.52 -11.59
C LEU A 158 -2.20 0.90 -13.05
N HIS A 159 -1.12 1.11 -13.78
CA HIS A 159 -1.10 1.42 -15.19
C HIS A 159 -0.41 0.28 -15.94
N CYS A 160 -1.05 -0.22 -17.00
CA CYS A 160 -0.55 -1.34 -17.78
C CYS A 160 -0.24 -0.86 -19.20
N HIS A 161 1.00 -0.97 -19.66
CA HIS A 161 1.39 -0.43 -20.97
C HIS A 161 2.52 -1.22 -21.64
N ASP A 162 2.68 -1.03 -22.94
CA ASP A 162 3.62 -1.79 -23.78
C ASP A 162 4.86 -0.99 -24.20
N ALA A 163 4.89 0.32 -23.96
CA ALA A 163 5.92 1.20 -24.45
C ALA A 163 6.23 2.35 -23.49
N LEU A 164 7.48 2.81 -23.54
CA LEU A 164 7.95 4.03 -22.89
C LEU A 164 8.26 5.11 -23.94
N PRO A 165 8.13 6.41 -23.63
CA PRO A 165 7.70 6.95 -22.33
C PRO A 165 6.20 6.75 -22.09
N PHE A 166 5.83 6.57 -20.83
CA PHE A 166 4.46 6.43 -20.36
C PHE A 166 3.97 7.75 -19.74
N SER A 167 2.69 8.07 -19.91
CA SER A 167 2.03 9.23 -19.29
C SER A 167 0.77 8.78 -18.56
N SER A 168 0.72 9.00 -17.24
CA SER A 168 -0.42 8.65 -16.40
C SER A 168 -1.66 9.51 -16.66
N SER A 169 -1.49 10.71 -17.23
CA SER A 169 -2.60 11.64 -17.51
C SER A 169 -3.53 11.19 -18.64
N SER A 170 -3.09 10.26 -19.48
CA SER A 170 -3.83 9.74 -20.64
C SER A 170 -4.28 8.30 -20.48
N ASP A 171 -4.04 7.70 -19.32
CA ASP A 171 -4.33 6.29 -19.03
C ASP A 171 -5.51 6.15 -18.07
N GLU A 172 -6.20 5.01 -18.14
CA GLU A 172 -7.34 4.66 -17.28
C GLU A 172 -6.91 3.59 -16.26
N PRO A 173 -6.23 3.97 -15.17
CA PRO A 173 -5.65 3.00 -14.26
C PRO A 173 -6.68 2.18 -13.52
N LEU A 174 -6.21 1.06 -12.99
CA LEU A 174 -6.88 0.36 -11.91
C LEU A 174 -6.47 1.00 -10.57
N GLU A 175 -7.35 1.79 -9.97
CA GLU A 175 -7.13 2.36 -8.63
C GLU A 175 -7.62 1.38 -7.56
N ILE A 176 -6.76 1.03 -6.60
CA ILE A 176 -7.03 0.04 -5.55
C ILE A 176 -6.55 0.51 -4.18
N ASP A 177 -7.25 0.07 -3.14
CA ASP A 177 -6.77 0.15 -1.76
C ASP A 177 -5.61 -0.83 -1.53
N VAL A 178 -4.64 -0.41 -0.73
CA VAL A 178 -3.46 -1.19 -0.36
C VAL A 178 -3.21 -1.18 1.15
N SER A 179 -2.55 -2.22 1.63
CA SER A 179 -2.11 -2.38 3.01
C SER A 179 -0.76 -1.73 3.26
N ALA A 180 -0.55 -1.15 4.44
CA ALA A 180 0.77 -0.76 4.91
C ALA A 180 1.73 -1.96 5.10
N GLY A 181 1.21 -3.19 5.20
CA GLY A 181 2.01 -4.41 5.17
C GLY A 181 2.21 -4.92 3.76
N VAL A 182 1.44 -5.93 3.38
CA VAL A 182 1.44 -6.53 2.05
C VAL A 182 0.06 -6.48 1.42
N THR A 183 0.03 -6.19 0.13
CA THR A 183 -1.16 -6.31 -0.72
C THR A 183 -0.94 -7.35 -1.78
N PHE A 184 -1.80 -8.36 -1.81
CA PHE A 184 -1.84 -9.36 -2.88
C PHE A 184 -2.88 -8.93 -3.90
N ILE A 185 -2.45 -8.68 -5.13
CA ILE A 185 -3.31 -8.26 -6.23
C ILE A 185 -3.36 -9.42 -7.21
N LEU A 186 -4.54 -10.01 -7.39
CA LEU A 186 -4.75 -11.17 -8.23
C LEU A 186 -5.61 -10.78 -9.43
N CYS A 187 -5.09 -10.94 -10.64
CA CYS A 187 -5.82 -10.64 -11.87
C CYS A 187 -6.10 -11.88 -12.70
N SER A 188 -7.27 -11.86 -13.37
CA SER A 188 -7.73 -12.88 -14.30
C SER A 188 -8.46 -12.23 -15.48
N GLY A 189 -9.00 -13.03 -16.40
CA GLY A 189 -9.86 -12.52 -17.47
C GLY A 189 -11.11 -11.76 -16.98
N GLN A 190 -11.52 -11.95 -15.71
CA GLN A 190 -12.68 -11.30 -15.11
C GLN A 190 -12.37 -9.96 -14.42
N GLY A 191 -11.10 -9.57 -14.34
CA GLY A 191 -10.66 -8.40 -13.57
C GLY A 191 -9.72 -8.79 -12.44
N CYS A 192 -9.52 -7.87 -11.50
CA CYS A 192 -8.54 -7.99 -10.43
C CYS A 192 -9.20 -7.90 -9.06
N THR A 193 -8.65 -8.62 -8.07
CA THR A 193 -9.07 -8.61 -6.67
C THR A 193 -7.86 -8.35 -5.77
N THR A 194 -8.11 -7.85 -4.55
CA THR A 194 -7.05 -7.47 -3.61
C THR A 194 -7.24 -8.09 -2.23
N ALA A 195 -6.22 -8.78 -1.72
CA ALA A 195 -6.17 -9.21 -0.32
C ALA A 195 -5.13 -8.40 0.44
N LEU A 196 -5.52 -7.84 1.58
CA LEU A 196 -4.73 -6.88 2.35
C LEU A 196 -4.28 -7.52 3.67
N SER A 197 -2.99 -7.45 3.99
CA SER A 197 -2.45 -7.96 5.25
C SER A 197 -1.41 -6.98 5.86
N PRO A 198 -1.73 -6.27 6.95
CA PRO A 198 -3.03 -6.23 7.64
C PRO A 198 -4.14 -5.62 6.78
N ALA A 199 -5.38 -5.68 7.27
CA ALA A 199 -6.50 -5.00 6.62
C ALA A 199 -6.23 -3.50 6.42
N TYR A 200 -6.91 -2.93 5.42
CA TYR A 200 -6.81 -1.52 5.06
C TYR A 200 -6.90 -0.59 6.27
N TYR A 201 -6.01 0.39 6.33
CA TYR A 201 -6.04 1.48 7.28
C TYR A 201 -5.93 2.81 6.52
N ASP A 202 -6.86 3.73 6.76
CA ASP A 202 -6.83 5.06 6.14
C ASP A 202 -5.78 5.93 6.84
N THR A 203 -4.62 6.07 6.20
CA THR A 203 -3.46 6.84 6.67
C THR A 203 -3.77 8.29 7.02
N CYS A 204 -4.82 8.88 6.44
CA CYS A 204 -5.22 10.27 6.68
C CYS A 204 -6.40 10.43 7.65
N LYS A 205 -6.97 9.33 8.14
CA LYS A 205 -8.11 9.38 9.06
C LYS A 205 -7.67 9.90 10.44
N GLY A 206 -8.16 11.08 10.81
CA GLY A 206 -7.89 11.72 12.11
C GLY A 206 -6.90 12.88 12.08
N VAL A 207 -6.27 13.17 10.94
CA VAL A 207 -5.37 14.34 10.79
C VAL A 207 -6.15 15.67 10.88
N GLY A 208 -7.40 15.70 10.40
CA GLY A 208 -8.31 16.83 10.61
C GLY A 208 -8.69 17.08 12.08
N ALA A 209 -8.68 16.04 12.93
CA ALA A 209 -8.98 16.19 14.36
C ALA A 209 -7.79 16.75 15.17
N LYS A 210 -6.55 16.47 14.75
CA LYS A 210 -5.34 17.04 15.40
C LYS A 210 -5.15 18.52 15.08
N LEU A 211 -5.49 18.97 13.88
CA LEU A 211 -5.45 20.40 13.51
C LEU A 211 -6.53 21.22 14.23
N ALA A 212 -7.72 20.65 14.45
CA ALA A 212 -8.78 21.29 15.24
C ALA A 212 -8.41 21.44 16.73
N GLY A 213 -7.66 20.49 17.31
CA GLY A 213 -7.16 20.56 18.68
C GLY A 213 -6.07 21.62 18.89
N GLY A 214 -5.25 21.89 17.87
CA GLY A 214 -4.19 22.91 17.94
C GLY A 214 -4.70 24.35 17.87
N LEU A 215 -5.71 24.63 17.03
CA LEU A 215 -6.33 25.95 16.92
C LEU A 215 -7.13 26.35 18.17
N ALA A 216 -7.73 25.38 18.88
CA ALA A 216 -8.42 25.63 20.15
C ALA A 216 -7.45 26.03 21.29
N ALA A 217 -6.22 25.51 21.28
CA ALA A 217 -5.23 25.83 22.30
C ALA A 217 -4.58 27.22 22.10
N VAL A 218 -4.50 27.71 20.86
CA VAL A 218 -3.92 29.04 20.57
C VAL A 218 -4.93 30.18 20.83
N LEU A 219 -6.24 29.95 20.65
CA LEU A 219 -7.25 30.97 20.99
C LEU A 219 -7.49 31.14 22.51
N ALA A 220 -7.13 30.15 23.33
CA ALA A 220 -7.29 30.25 24.79
C ALA A 220 -6.22 31.12 25.48
N MET A 221 -5.11 31.45 24.80
CA MET A 221 -4.06 32.31 25.36
C MET A 221 -4.20 33.80 25.01
N LEU A 222 -5.15 34.20 24.15
CA LEU A 222 -5.31 35.60 23.72
C LEU A 222 -6.42 36.38 24.46
N VAL A 223 -7.01 35.83 25.53
CA VAL A 223 -8.12 36.46 26.29
C VAL A 223 -7.73 36.80 27.74
N LEU A 224 -6.43 36.95 28.04
CA LEU A 224 -5.93 37.27 29.40
C LEU A 224 -4.93 38.44 29.45
N LEU A 225 -5.06 39.43 28.56
CA LEU A 225 -4.42 40.75 28.70
C LEU A 225 -5.46 41.87 28.63
#